data_AF-J2J6E6-F1
#
_entry.id   AF-J2J6E6-F1
#
_cell.length_a   1.000
_cell.length_b   1.000
_cell.length_c   1.000
_cell.angle_alpha   90.00
_cell.angle_beta   90.00
_cell.angle_gamma   90.00
#
_symmetry.space_group_name_H-M   'P 1'
#
loop_
_entity.id
_entity.type
_entity.pdbx_description
1 polymer ?
#
loop_
_entity_poly.entity_id
_entity_poly.type
_entity_poly.pdbx_seq_one_letter_code
_entity_poly.pdbx_strand_id
1 'polypeptide(L)'
;MKNIFLAVLMLLVNPFFSYSQEFSDLAKTPPMGWNSWNKFGCDVSEKLIKEMADAMVKSGMRDAGYNYLVIDDCWQIGRDAKGDIIADPERFPSGMKALGDYIHSKGLKFGIYSCAGSMTCQSRPGSRGYQFQDAKKYAEWGVDYLKYDWCFDEGQNAKAAYKTMSDALKETKRPIVFSICEWGGSKPWEWGEGIGHLWRTTFDIRDCYQCTFDWGGLGILDIIDRQADLWKYAGPGHWNDPDMLEVGNGGMTYDENKTHFSMWSMLASPLMAGNDLRNLDPTTAQILTNKEVIAVNQDAKGQQARRFMDMGEHEIWAKPLADGKVAICFLNRTETDWKLDYDWKKNTMYFVEDVKIKKETYIVRDLWEHKSIGTTEKNLVKSIPAHGVLMVVLSKK
;
A
#
# COMPACT_ATOMS: atom_id res chain seq x y z
N MET A 1 11.43 18.80 -70.63
CA MET A 1 12.50 18.31 -69.73
C MET A 1 11.89 18.12 -68.36
N LYS A 2 12.14 16.97 -67.73
CA LYS A 2 11.44 16.45 -66.53
C LYS A 2 11.72 17.31 -65.30
N ASN A 3 10.68 17.83 -64.65
CA ASN A 3 10.78 18.40 -63.30
C ASN A 3 10.61 17.28 -62.27
N ILE A 4 11.69 16.96 -61.56
CA ILE A 4 11.71 16.01 -60.45
C ILE A 4 11.25 16.77 -59.20
N PHE A 5 10.11 16.37 -58.63
CA PHE A 5 9.68 16.80 -57.31
C PHE A 5 10.52 16.06 -56.25
N LEU A 6 11.35 16.79 -55.51
CA LEU A 6 12.04 16.27 -54.33
C LEU A 6 11.08 16.40 -53.13
N ALA A 7 10.49 15.28 -52.69
CA ALA A 7 9.74 15.23 -51.45
C ALA A 7 10.73 15.15 -50.27
N VAL A 8 10.89 16.24 -49.54
CA VAL A 8 11.65 16.26 -48.28
C VAL A 8 10.75 15.68 -47.20
N LEU A 9 11.02 14.43 -46.80
CA LEU A 9 10.39 13.78 -45.66
C LEU A 9 11.01 14.38 -44.38
N MET A 10 10.34 15.35 -43.75
CA MET A 10 10.69 15.79 -42.40
C MET A 10 10.30 14.70 -41.40
N LEU A 11 11.29 13.97 -40.90
CA LEU A 11 11.16 13.12 -39.71
C LEU A 11 10.91 14.04 -38.50
N LEU A 12 9.66 14.10 -38.04
CA LEU A 12 9.30 14.68 -36.75
C LEU A 12 9.87 13.78 -35.65
N VAL A 13 11.08 14.10 -35.19
CA VAL A 13 11.62 13.55 -33.95
C VAL A 13 10.86 14.22 -32.81
N ASN A 14 9.83 13.55 -32.29
CA ASN A 14 9.23 13.94 -31.00
C ASN A 14 10.31 13.76 -29.92
N PRO A 15 10.76 14.82 -29.24
CA PRO A 15 11.61 14.63 -28.09
C PRO A 15 10.74 14.00 -27.01
N PHE A 16 10.92 12.71 -26.76
CA PHE A 16 10.52 12.12 -25.50
C PHE A 16 11.32 12.86 -24.42
N PHE A 17 10.71 13.87 -23.82
CA PHE A 17 11.17 14.38 -22.55
C PHE A 17 10.96 13.25 -21.53
N SER A 18 12.00 12.44 -21.33
CA SER A 18 12.10 11.60 -20.14
C SER A 18 12.21 12.53 -18.94
N TYR A 19 11.07 12.86 -18.35
CA TYR A 19 11.05 13.41 -17.00
C TYR A 19 11.68 12.35 -16.08
N SER A 20 12.90 12.61 -15.62
CA SER A 20 13.45 11.84 -14.50
C SER A 20 12.55 12.12 -13.30
N GLN A 21 11.90 11.09 -12.76
CA GLN A 21 11.08 11.24 -11.57
C GLN A 21 12.01 11.54 -10.40
N GLU A 22 11.82 12.67 -9.73
CA GLU A 22 12.57 13.03 -8.53
C GLU A 22 12.05 12.25 -7.32
N PHE A 23 12.90 12.06 -6.30
CA PHE A 23 12.51 11.38 -5.06
C PHE A 23 11.24 11.99 -4.45
N SER A 24 11.13 13.33 -4.39
CA SER A 24 9.94 14.03 -3.88
C SER A 24 8.66 13.83 -4.70
N ASP A 25 8.77 13.27 -5.90
CA ASP A 25 7.65 13.04 -6.81
C ASP A 25 7.15 11.61 -6.86
N LEU A 26 7.67 10.74 -5.99
CA LEU A 26 7.20 9.38 -5.82
C LEU A 26 5.97 9.30 -4.91
N ALA A 27 5.25 8.17 -5.02
CA ALA A 27 4.11 7.83 -4.15
C ALA A 27 3.04 8.94 -4.01
N LYS A 28 2.70 9.65 -5.09
CA LYS A 28 1.61 10.67 -5.08
C LYS A 28 0.23 10.10 -4.73
N THR A 29 0.06 8.79 -4.89
CA THR A 29 -1.00 7.97 -4.30
C THR A 29 -0.36 6.84 -3.48
N PRO A 30 -1.09 6.18 -2.56
CA PRO A 30 -0.55 5.09 -1.76
C PRO A 30 0.01 3.98 -2.67
N PRO A 31 1.23 3.46 -2.42
CA PRO A 31 1.79 2.36 -3.22
C PRO A 31 0.88 1.13 -3.22
N MET A 32 0.77 0.45 -4.37
CA MET A 32 0.05 -0.81 -4.50
C MET A 32 0.99 -1.89 -5.05
N GLY A 33 0.95 -3.09 -4.48
CA GLY A 33 1.90 -4.12 -4.86
C GLY A 33 1.74 -5.42 -4.10
N TRP A 34 2.79 -6.22 -4.10
CA TRP A 34 2.84 -7.51 -3.44
C TRP A 34 4.16 -7.63 -2.68
N ASN A 35 4.14 -8.33 -1.55
CA ASN A 35 5.33 -8.62 -0.73
C ASN A 35 5.38 -10.11 -0.38
N SER A 36 6.58 -10.70 -0.38
CA SER A 36 6.79 -12.13 -0.18
C SER A 36 6.58 -12.65 1.25
N TRP A 37 6.55 -11.77 2.25
CA TRP A 37 6.74 -12.17 3.65
C TRP A 37 5.60 -13.01 4.23
N ASN A 38 4.35 -12.51 4.23
CA ASN A 38 3.26 -13.13 5.00
C ASN A 38 3.04 -14.60 4.64
N LYS A 39 3.16 -14.94 3.34
CA LYS A 39 2.96 -16.31 2.88
C LYS A 39 4.21 -17.17 2.84
N PHE A 40 5.36 -16.60 2.49
CA PHE A 40 6.56 -17.39 2.17
C PHE A 40 7.69 -17.23 3.20
N GLY A 41 7.70 -16.16 3.99
CA GLY A 41 8.78 -15.87 4.94
C GLY A 41 10.15 -15.98 4.28
N CYS A 42 11.05 -16.76 4.88
CA CYS A 42 12.36 -17.03 4.31
C CYS A 42 12.36 -18.00 3.10
N ASP A 43 11.24 -18.59 2.67
CA ASP A 43 11.21 -19.45 1.47
C ASP A 43 11.08 -18.62 0.18
N VAL A 44 12.05 -17.72 -0.04
CA VAL A 44 12.07 -16.80 -1.17
C VAL A 44 13.19 -17.18 -2.15
N SER A 45 12.89 -17.14 -3.45
CA SER A 45 13.82 -17.48 -4.53
C SER A 45 13.48 -16.74 -5.82
N GLU A 46 14.43 -16.66 -6.75
CA GLU A 46 14.22 -16.08 -8.07
C GLU A 46 13.04 -16.73 -8.81
N LYS A 47 12.91 -18.06 -8.73
CA LYS A 47 11.81 -18.79 -9.33
C LYS A 47 10.46 -18.33 -8.77
N LEU A 48 10.34 -18.27 -7.44
CA LEU A 48 9.11 -17.82 -6.78
C LEU A 48 8.74 -16.39 -7.22
N ILE A 49 9.71 -15.49 -7.22
CA ILE A 49 9.48 -14.08 -7.58
C ILE A 49 9.03 -13.94 -9.03
N LYS A 50 9.60 -14.72 -9.96
CA LYS A 50 9.16 -14.76 -11.35
C LYS A 50 7.72 -15.29 -11.49
N GLU A 51 7.39 -16.35 -10.76
CA GLU A 51 6.02 -16.89 -10.73
C GLU A 51 5.01 -15.88 -10.18
N MET A 52 5.37 -15.11 -9.13
CA MET A 52 4.52 -14.05 -8.59
C MET A 52 4.35 -12.89 -9.57
N ALA A 53 5.43 -12.46 -10.24
CA ALA A 53 5.36 -11.43 -11.27
C ALA A 53 4.40 -11.83 -12.40
N ASP A 54 4.50 -13.08 -12.87
CA ASP A 54 3.60 -13.61 -13.90
C ASP A 54 2.16 -13.72 -13.40
N ALA A 55 1.96 -14.15 -12.15
CA ALA A 55 0.64 -14.23 -11.54
C ALA A 55 -0.03 -12.86 -11.39
N MET A 56 0.70 -11.82 -10.97
CA MET A 56 0.19 -10.45 -10.88
C MET A 56 -0.30 -9.90 -12.22
N VAL A 57 0.40 -10.25 -13.31
CA VAL A 57 -0.03 -9.87 -14.67
C VAL A 57 -1.25 -10.70 -15.08
N LYS A 58 -1.19 -12.02 -14.93
CA LYS A 58 -2.24 -12.94 -15.38
C LYS A 58 -3.58 -12.73 -14.65
N SER A 59 -3.54 -12.40 -13.35
CA SER A 59 -4.73 -12.19 -12.53
C SER A 59 -5.41 -10.83 -12.78
N GLY A 60 -4.78 -9.93 -13.54
CA GLY A 60 -5.25 -8.56 -13.73
C GLY A 60 -4.95 -7.63 -12.55
N MET A 61 -4.26 -8.09 -11.51
CA MET A 61 -3.85 -7.23 -10.39
C MET A 61 -2.94 -6.09 -10.84
N ARG A 62 -1.99 -6.35 -11.75
CA ARG A 62 -1.17 -5.28 -12.33
C ARG A 62 -2.04 -4.18 -12.94
N ASP A 63 -3.05 -4.57 -13.73
CA ASP A 63 -3.93 -3.64 -14.42
C ASP A 63 -4.93 -2.96 -13.47
N ALA A 64 -5.14 -3.52 -12.26
CA ALA A 64 -5.86 -2.88 -11.16
C ALA A 64 -5.00 -1.87 -10.37
N GLY A 65 -3.69 -1.81 -10.63
CA GLY A 65 -2.77 -0.82 -10.04
C GLY A 65 -1.60 -1.42 -9.25
N TYR A 66 -1.62 -2.74 -8.97
CA TYR A 66 -0.56 -3.41 -8.20
C TYR A 66 0.72 -3.51 -9.02
N ASN A 67 1.66 -2.58 -8.80
CA ASN A 67 2.84 -2.46 -9.64
C ASN A 67 4.15 -2.69 -8.91
N TYR A 68 4.20 -2.67 -7.57
CA TYR A 68 5.41 -3.05 -6.83
C TYR A 68 5.43 -4.54 -6.52
N LEU A 69 6.57 -5.20 -6.76
CA LEU A 69 6.85 -6.56 -6.31
C LEU A 69 8.06 -6.51 -5.37
N VAL A 70 7.80 -6.63 -4.06
CA VAL A 70 8.80 -6.47 -3.01
C VAL A 70 9.28 -7.82 -2.51
N ILE A 71 10.58 -8.07 -2.63
CA ILE A 71 11.26 -9.20 -2.01
C ILE A 71 11.58 -8.81 -0.56
N ASP A 72 11.01 -9.54 0.40
CA ASP A 72 11.25 -9.32 1.82
C ASP A 72 12.52 -10.02 2.32
N ASP A 73 12.68 -10.19 3.63
CA ASP A 73 13.92 -10.71 4.25
C ASP A 73 14.38 -12.09 3.71
N CYS A 74 15.61 -12.46 4.06
CA CYS A 74 16.26 -13.74 3.71
C CYS A 74 16.73 -13.89 2.26
N TRP A 75 16.80 -12.80 1.48
CA TRP A 75 17.38 -12.80 0.14
C TRP A 75 18.92 -12.72 0.15
N GLN A 76 19.50 -12.16 1.22
CA GLN A 76 20.91 -11.87 1.40
C GLN A 76 21.57 -12.80 2.42
N ILE A 77 22.84 -13.14 2.19
CA ILE A 77 23.58 -14.14 3.01
C ILE A 77 24.85 -13.60 3.66
N GLY A 78 25.39 -12.49 3.17
CA GLY A 78 26.68 -11.99 3.64
C GLY A 78 27.10 -10.70 2.95
N ARG A 79 28.35 -10.31 3.20
CA ARG A 79 29.04 -9.23 2.48
C ARG A 79 30.35 -9.78 1.93
N ASP A 80 30.77 -9.27 0.77
CA ASP A 80 32.05 -9.65 0.18
C ASP A 80 33.23 -8.93 0.84
N ALA A 81 34.45 -9.16 0.35
CA ALA A 81 35.66 -8.53 0.88
C ALA A 81 35.69 -6.99 0.73
N LYS A 82 34.82 -6.41 -0.10
CA LYS A 82 34.65 -4.96 -0.28
C LYS A 82 33.50 -4.41 0.54
N GLY A 83 32.77 -5.26 1.28
CA GLY A 83 31.59 -4.87 2.05
C GLY A 83 30.29 -4.87 1.24
N ASP A 84 30.31 -5.28 -0.03
CA ASP A 84 29.11 -5.30 -0.87
C ASP A 84 28.19 -6.43 -0.40
N ILE A 85 26.89 -6.13 -0.25
CA ILE A 85 25.87 -7.11 0.12
C ILE A 85 25.72 -8.20 -0.95
N ILE A 86 25.67 -9.46 -0.50
CA ILE A 86 25.59 -10.65 -1.36
C ILE A 86 24.18 -11.24 -1.27
N ALA A 87 23.48 -11.27 -2.40
CA ALA A 87 22.28 -12.10 -2.57
C ALA A 87 22.66 -13.58 -2.57
N ASP A 88 21.80 -14.44 -2.00
CA ASP A 88 21.99 -15.88 -1.99
C ASP A 88 22.13 -16.43 -3.43
N PRO A 89 23.32 -16.93 -3.84
CA PRO A 89 23.54 -17.37 -5.21
C PRO A 89 22.83 -18.68 -5.55
N GLU A 90 22.43 -19.48 -4.56
CA GLU A 90 21.66 -20.70 -4.79
C GLU A 90 20.19 -20.36 -5.07
N ARG A 91 19.65 -19.36 -4.35
CA ARG A 91 18.25 -18.93 -4.50
C ARG A 91 18.04 -17.91 -5.62
N PHE A 92 19.06 -17.10 -5.92
CA PHE A 92 19.05 -16.07 -6.95
C PHE A 92 20.20 -16.26 -7.95
N PRO A 93 20.24 -17.39 -8.68
CA PRO A 93 21.38 -17.79 -9.50
C PRO A 93 21.68 -16.84 -10.68
N SER A 94 20.71 -16.07 -11.16
CA SER A 94 20.97 -15.04 -12.19
C SER A 94 21.39 -13.68 -11.60
N GLY A 95 21.31 -13.53 -10.28
CA GLY A 95 21.55 -12.28 -9.56
C GLY A 95 20.39 -11.28 -9.62
N MET A 96 20.40 -10.34 -8.68
CA MET A 96 19.27 -9.40 -8.48
C MET A 96 19.03 -8.46 -9.66
N LYS A 97 20.08 -8.09 -10.41
CA LYS A 97 19.91 -7.25 -11.61
C LYS A 97 19.07 -7.95 -12.68
N ALA A 98 19.39 -9.21 -13.00
CA ALA A 98 18.66 -9.97 -14.01
C ALA A 98 17.21 -10.22 -13.57
N LEU A 99 16.98 -10.43 -12.26
CA LEU A 99 15.63 -10.49 -11.71
C LEU A 99 14.88 -9.15 -11.82
N GLY A 100 15.52 -8.03 -11.50
CA GLY A 100 14.98 -6.69 -11.68
C GLY A 100 14.58 -6.42 -13.14
N ASP A 101 15.48 -6.73 -14.08
CA ASP A 101 15.21 -6.61 -15.52
C ASP A 101 14.00 -7.47 -15.95
N TYR A 102 13.85 -8.68 -15.38
CA TYR A 102 12.67 -9.53 -15.62
C TYR A 102 11.38 -8.89 -15.08
N ILE A 103 11.39 -8.40 -13.84
CA ILE A 103 10.24 -7.74 -13.21
C ILE A 103 9.82 -6.52 -14.04
N HIS A 104 10.78 -5.69 -14.45
CA HIS A 104 10.53 -4.54 -15.32
C HIS A 104 9.95 -4.94 -16.68
N SER A 105 10.39 -6.07 -17.26
CA SER A 105 9.83 -6.57 -18.53
C SER A 105 8.34 -6.93 -18.45
N LYS A 106 7.81 -7.14 -17.23
CA LYS A 106 6.38 -7.39 -16.97
C LYS A 106 5.56 -6.11 -16.75
N GLY A 107 6.22 -4.95 -16.78
CA GLY A 107 5.62 -3.66 -16.43
C GLY A 107 5.43 -3.47 -14.92
N LEU A 108 6.17 -4.23 -14.10
CA LEU A 108 6.19 -4.13 -12.64
C LEU A 108 7.45 -3.36 -12.19
N LYS A 109 7.47 -2.97 -10.92
CA LYS A 109 8.53 -2.26 -10.22
C LYS A 109 9.16 -3.20 -9.20
N PHE A 110 10.48 -3.22 -9.14
CA PHE A 110 11.23 -4.14 -8.31
C PHE A 110 11.47 -3.55 -6.91
N GLY A 111 10.96 -4.19 -5.87
CA GLY A 111 11.22 -3.82 -4.48
C GLY A 111 12.13 -4.80 -3.75
N ILE A 112 12.90 -4.28 -2.80
CA ILE A 112 13.78 -5.06 -1.94
C ILE A 112 13.61 -4.65 -0.47
N TYR A 113 14.15 -5.47 0.42
CA TYR A 113 14.15 -5.27 1.86
C TYR A 113 15.56 -5.13 2.42
N SER A 114 15.72 -4.28 3.43
CA SER A 114 16.88 -4.27 4.33
C SER A 114 16.47 -3.75 5.71
N CYS A 115 17.44 -3.52 6.59
CA CYS A 115 17.23 -3.04 7.95
C CYS A 115 18.22 -1.91 8.31
N ALA A 116 17.76 -0.93 9.08
CA ALA A 116 18.57 0.16 9.63
C ALA A 116 19.50 -0.27 10.77
N GLY A 117 19.32 -1.49 11.29
CA GLY A 117 20.23 -2.12 12.24
C GLY A 117 21.38 -2.86 11.58
N SER A 118 22.23 -3.47 12.42
CA SER A 118 23.39 -4.26 11.98
C SER A 118 22.97 -5.57 11.32
N MET A 119 21.80 -6.10 11.69
CA MET A 119 21.17 -7.26 11.08
C MET A 119 19.69 -7.00 10.80
N THR A 120 19.13 -7.76 9.88
CA THR A 120 17.68 -7.84 9.67
C THR A 120 17.01 -8.67 10.76
N CYS A 121 15.67 -8.68 10.78
CA CYS A 121 14.93 -9.44 11.79
C CYS A 121 15.24 -10.95 11.74
N GLN A 122 15.59 -11.50 10.57
CA GLN A 122 16.05 -12.89 10.43
C GLN A 122 17.57 -13.07 10.58
N SER A 123 18.25 -12.15 11.27
CA SER A 123 19.70 -12.18 11.49
C SER A 123 20.54 -12.23 10.21
N ARG A 124 20.04 -11.65 9.11
CA ARG A 124 20.83 -11.46 7.88
C ARG A 124 21.55 -10.12 7.92
N PRO A 125 22.56 -9.86 7.07
CA PRO A 125 23.21 -8.55 7.02
C PRO A 125 22.20 -7.41 6.85
N GLY A 126 22.20 -6.46 7.79
CA GLY A 126 21.50 -5.17 7.70
C GLY A 126 22.40 -4.11 7.07
N SER A 127 21.88 -2.90 6.90
CA SER A 127 22.56 -1.81 6.19
C SER A 127 23.21 -0.76 7.10
N ARG A 128 23.17 -0.92 8.44
CA ARG A 128 23.88 -0.01 9.35
C ARG A 128 25.38 0.03 9.03
N GLY A 129 25.90 1.22 8.72
CA GLY A 129 27.30 1.44 8.35
C GLY A 129 27.61 1.22 6.87
N TYR A 130 26.65 0.70 6.10
CA TYR A 130 26.78 0.40 4.67
C TYR A 130 25.73 1.12 3.82
N GLN A 131 24.98 2.09 4.39
CA GLN A 131 23.79 2.66 3.76
C GLN A 131 24.05 3.19 2.34
N PHE A 132 25.13 3.95 2.12
CA PHE A 132 25.50 4.47 0.81
C PHE A 132 25.94 3.38 -0.18
N GLN A 133 26.65 2.36 0.30
CA GLN A 133 27.12 1.25 -0.50
C GLN A 133 25.95 0.37 -0.94
N ASP A 134 25.06 0.03 0.00
CA ASP A 134 23.86 -0.76 -0.26
C ASP A 134 22.88 -0.02 -1.17
N ALA A 135 22.62 1.27 -0.92
CA ALA A 135 21.76 2.08 -1.79
C ALA A 135 22.28 2.11 -3.23
N LYS A 136 23.59 2.32 -3.43
CA LYS A 136 24.22 2.24 -4.75
C LYS A 136 23.99 0.87 -5.38
N LYS A 137 24.13 -0.22 -4.60
CA LYS A 137 23.93 -1.57 -5.10
C LYS A 137 22.49 -1.83 -5.54
N TYR A 138 21.53 -1.36 -4.75
CA TYR A 138 20.11 -1.43 -5.09
C TYR A 138 19.81 -0.66 -6.38
N ALA A 139 20.40 0.52 -6.56
CA ALA A 139 20.25 1.28 -7.79
C ALA A 139 20.87 0.57 -9.02
N GLU A 140 22.04 -0.06 -8.87
CA GLU A 140 22.67 -0.88 -9.93
C GLU A 140 21.79 -2.08 -10.35
N TRP A 141 21.04 -2.65 -9.41
CA TRP A 141 20.11 -3.74 -9.67
C TRP A 141 18.75 -3.30 -10.24
N GLY A 142 18.51 -2.00 -10.31
CA GLY A 142 17.24 -1.47 -10.80
C GLY A 142 16.10 -1.51 -9.78
N VAL A 143 16.40 -1.53 -8.48
CA VAL A 143 15.38 -1.44 -7.42
C VAL A 143 14.62 -0.11 -7.52
N ASP A 144 13.32 -0.14 -7.32
CA ASP A 144 12.37 0.98 -7.34
C ASP A 144 11.68 1.22 -5.99
N TYR A 145 11.84 0.29 -5.04
CA TYR A 145 11.23 0.34 -3.71
C TYR A 145 12.14 -0.32 -2.67
N LEU A 146 12.35 0.33 -1.52
CA LEU A 146 13.05 -0.23 -0.38
C LEU A 146 12.13 -0.23 0.86
N LYS A 147 11.79 -1.42 1.36
CA LYS A 147 11.32 -1.62 2.74
C LYS A 147 12.54 -1.64 3.66
N TYR A 148 12.53 -0.83 4.71
CA TYR A 148 13.69 -0.64 5.57
C TYR A 148 13.30 -0.78 7.04
N ASP A 149 13.73 -1.87 7.66
CA ASP A 149 13.34 -2.32 8.99
C ASP A 149 14.16 -1.69 10.13
N TRP A 150 13.83 -2.08 11.37
CA TRP A 150 14.40 -1.52 12.59
C TRP A 150 14.97 -2.56 13.59
N CYS A 151 15.02 -3.84 13.23
CA CYS A 151 15.65 -4.88 14.07
C CYS A 151 17.15 -4.62 14.30
N PHE A 152 17.69 -5.07 15.44
CA PHE A 152 19.11 -4.89 15.80
C PHE A 152 19.61 -3.44 15.67
N ASP A 153 18.81 -2.47 16.15
CA ASP A 153 19.11 -1.05 16.04
C ASP A 153 20.22 -0.57 16.97
N GLU A 154 20.58 -1.35 17.99
CA GLU A 154 21.61 -1.08 19.00
C GLU A 154 21.50 0.34 19.62
N GLY A 155 20.27 0.78 19.90
CA GLY A 155 19.96 2.05 20.56
C GLY A 155 20.10 3.28 19.66
N GLN A 156 20.05 3.11 18.34
CA GLN A 156 20.14 4.23 17.39
C GLN A 156 18.95 5.18 17.51
N ASN A 157 19.16 6.44 17.13
CA ASN A 157 18.06 7.35 16.89
C ASN A 157 17.38 7.01 15.55
N ALA A 158 16.10 6.63 15.59
CA ALA A 158 15.31 6.25 14.41
C ALA A 158 15.36 7.31 13.30
N LYS A 159 14.95 8.54 13.59
CA LYS A 159 14.93 9.63 12.61
C LYS A 159 16.28 9.82 11.92
N ALA A 160 17.39 9.82 12.67
CA ALA A 160 18.73 9.99 12.11
C ALA A 160 19.17 8.80 11.23
N ALA A 161 18.89 7.57 11.66
CA ALA A 161 19.25 6.36 10.93
C ALA A 161 18.45 6.26 9.61
N TYR A 162 17.14 6.51 9.64
CA TYR A 162 16.30 6.56 8.45
C TYR A 162 16.67 7.71 7.52
N LYS A 163 17.01 8.90 8.06
CA LYS A 163 17.53 10.02 7.26
C LYS A 163 18.79 9.65 6.50
N THR A 164 19.71 8.91 7.12
CA THR A 164 20.95 8.48 6.50
C THR A 164 20.70 7.59 5.27
N MET A 165 19.79 6.61 5.39
CA MET A 165 19.41 5.78 4.22
C MET A 165 18.63 6.60 3.17
N SER A 166 17.75 7.51 3.57
CA SER A 166 17.07 8.43 2.64
C SER A 166 18.07 9.25 1.81
N ASP A 167 19.13 9.78 2.43
CA ASP A 167 20.19 10.52 1.74
C ASP A 167 21.01 9.63 0.82
N ALA A 168 21.32 8.42 1.26
CA ALA A 168 22.00 7.42 0.43
C ALA A 168 21.18 7.09 -0.84
N LEU A 169 19.87 6.86 -0.71
CA LEU A 169 18.98 6.62 -1.85
C LEU A 169 18.93 7.81 -2.81
N LYS A 170 18.76 9.03 -2.29
CA LYS A 170 18.77 10.28 -3.08
C LYS A 170 20.09 10.49 -3.81
N GLU A 171 21.21 10.03 -3.26
CA GLU A 171 22.51 10.17 -3.90
C GLU A 171 22.69 9.26 -5.12
N THR A 172 21.99 8.13 -5.16
CA THR A 172 22.00 7.24 -6.34
C THR A 172 21.39 7.87 -7.59
N LYS A 173 20.58 8.93 -7.44
CA LYS A 173 19.76 9.56 -8.49
C LYS A 173 18.75 8.62 -9.17
N ARG A 174 18.57 7.40 -8.65
CA ARG A 174 17.47 6.52 -9.06
C ARG A 174 16.25 6.79 -8.18
N PRO A 175 15.05 6.95 -8.75
CA PRO A 175 13.83 7.06 -7.95
C PRO A 175 13.51 5.73 -7.25
N ILE A 176 13.69 5.70 -5.92
CA ILE A 176 13.40 4.55 -5.07
C ILE A 176 12.41 4.98 -3.99
N VAL A 177 11.22 4.38 -3.98
CA VAL A 177 10.25 4.55 -2.90
C VAL A 177 10.87 4.03 -1.61
N PHE A 178 10.77 4.79 -0.54
CA PHE A 178 11.39 4.48 0.74
C PHE A 178 10.33 4.28 1.81
N SER A 179 10.19 3.02 2.25
CA SER A 179 9.20 2.54 3.20
C SER A 179 9.87 2.29 4.55
N ILE A 180 9.57 3.15 5.52
CA ILE A 180 10.10 3.10 6.89
C ILE A 180 9.35 2.02 7.67
N CYS A 181 10.07 1.12 8.35
CA CYS A 181 9.49 0.01 9.11
C CYS A 181 10.09 -0.05 10.52
N GLU A 182 9.70 0.88 11.39
CA GLU A 182 10.04 0.87 12.83
C GLU A 182 8.81 0.73 13.74
N TRP A 183 7.72 0.21 13.15
CA TRP A 183 6.50 -0.21 13.84
C TRP A 183 5.75 0.90 14.60
N GLY A 184 6.03 2.17 14.33
CA GLY A 184 5.41 3.32 14.97
C GLY A 184 6.04 3.71 16.31
N GLY A 185 7.08 3.02 16.76
CA GLY A 185 7.63 3.15 18.12
C GLY A 185 8.15 4.56 18.43
N SER A 186 8.76 5.21 17.43
CA SER A 186 9.27 6.59 17.53
C SER A 186 8.37 7.61 16.83
N LYS A 187 7.11 7.25 16.56
CA LYS A 187 6.10 8.11 15.93
C LYS A 187 6.54 8.68 14.57
N PRO A 188 6.76 7.82 13.56
CA PRO A 188 7.32 8.22 12.28
C PRO A 188 6.42 9.17 11.51
N TRP A 189 5.12 9.20 11.80
CA TRP A 189 4.21 10.22 11.29
C TRP A 189 4.58 11.66 11.69
N GLU A 190 5.41 11.88 12.73
CA GLU A 190 5.87 13.22 13.14
C GLU A 190 7.16 13.66 12.44
N TRP A 191 7.88 12.75 11.76
CA TRP A 191 9.20 13.06 11.21
C TRP A 191 9.54 12.40 9.87
N GLY A 192 8.72 11.46 9.40
CA GLY A 192 8.94 10.65 8.21
C GLY A 192 8.73 11.41 6.90
N GLU A 193 7.89 12.45 6.90
CA GLU A 193 7.68 13.31 5.73
C GLU A 193 9.01 13.94 5.26
N GLY A 194 9.31 13.80 3.96
CA GLY A 194 10.58 14.24 3.36
C GLY A 194 11.77 13.30 3.59
N ILE A 195 11.65 12.34 4.52
CA ILE A 195 12.61 11.26 4.74
C ILE A 195 12.19 10.02 3.94
N GLY A 196 11.00 9.50 4.22
CA GLY A 196 10.38 8.39 3.51
C GLY A 196 9.09 8.79 2.82
N HIS A 197 8.50 7.83 2.12
CA HIS A 197 7.24 7.99 1.40
C HIS A 197 6.07 7.31 2.09
N LEU A 198 6.38 6.43 3.04
CA LEU A 198 5.43 5.74 3.88
C LEU A 198 6.16 5.20 5.11
N TRP A 199 5.40 4.99 6.18
CA TRP A 199 5.95 4.49 7.44
C TRP A 199 4.98 3.56 8.15
N ARG A 200 5.47 2.41 8.58
CA ARG A 200 4.73 1.50 9.45
C ARG A 200 4.36 2.22 10.74
N THR A 201 3.11 2.10 11.12
CA THR A 201 2.51 2.82 12.26
C THR A 201 2.20 1.90 13.45
N THR A 202 2.29 0.59 13.24
CA THR A 202 2.02 -0.45 14.22
C THR A 202 3.00 -1.61 14.06
N PHE A 203 3.01 -2.52 15.05
CA PHE A 203 3.55 -3.87 14.88
C PHE A 203 2.87 -4.64 13.75
N ASP A 204 3.42 -5.80 13.44
CA ASP A 204 3.02 -6.61 12.28
C ASP A 204 1.56 -7.06 12.38
N ILE A 205 0.88 -6.96 11.25
CA ILE A 205 -0.45 -7.54 11.08
C ILE A 205 -0.38 -9.06 11.13
N ARG A 206 -1.49 -9.67 11.54
CA ARG A 206 -1.70 -11.12 11.53
C ARG A 206 -3.02 -11.41 10.85
N ASP A 207 -3.08 -12.57 10.18
CA ASP A 207 -4.26 -13.11 9.51
C ASP A 207 -5.35 -13.53 10.52
N CYS A 208 -5.95 -12.53 11.17
CA CYS A 208 -7.01 -12.63 12.15
C CYS A 208 -7.81 -11.30 12.15
N TYR A 209 -9.11 -11.38 12.44
CA TYR A 209 -9.93 -10.18 12.51
C TYR A 209 -9.61 -9.28 13.71
N GLN A 210 -9.54 -9.87 14.90
CA GLN A 210 -9.14 -9.20 16.13
C GLN A 210 -8.29 -10.15 16.96
N CYS A 211 -7.02 -9.81 17.17
CA CYS A 211 -6.13 -10.58 18.01
C CYS A 211 -4.89 -9.75 18.38
N THR A 212 -4.29 -10.04 19.52
CA THR A 212 -3.02 -9.45 19.93
C THR A 212 -2.11 -10.57 20.41
N PHE A 213 -0.87 -10.55 19.96
CA PHE A 213 0.15 -11.50 20.37
C PHE A 213 1.12 -10.85 21.36
N ASP A 214 1.65 -11.64 22.30
CA ASP A 214 2.57 -11.16 23.35
C ASP A 214 3.82 -10.46 22.80
N TRP A 215 4.27 -10.85 21.60
CA TRP A 215 5.43 -10.27 20.93
C TRP A 215 5.09 -9.01 20.10
N GLY A 216 3.81 -8.62 20.01
CA GLY A 216 3.36 -7.35 19.44
C GLY A 216 2.42 -7.45 18.25
N GLY A 217 2.31 -8.59 17.57
CA GLY A 217 1.45 -8.76 16.37
C GLY A 217 -0.02 -8.47 16.63
N LEU A 218 -0.72 -7.91 15.63
CA LEU A 218 -2.08 -7.35 15.75
C LEU A 218 -3.04 -7.86 14.67
N GLY A 219 -4.31 -7.99 15.02
CA GLY A 219 -5.40 -8.20 14.07
C GLY A 219 -5.87 -6.91 13.41
N ILE A 220 -6.73 -7.04 12.39
CA ILE A 220 -7.13 -5.90 11.57
C ILE A 220 -7.86 -4.81 12.37
N LEU A 221 -8.73 -5.18 13.32
CA LEU A 221 -9.48 -4.21 14.13
C LEU A 221 -8.56 -3.41 15.05
N ASP A 222 -7.60 -4.08 15.70
CA ASP A 222 -6.65 -3.44 16.60
C ASP A 222 -5.76 -2.42 15.87
N ILE A 223 -5.46 -2.68 14.59
CA ILE A 223 -4.74 -1.76 13.71
C ILE A 223 -5.63 -0.59 13.29
N ILE A 224 -6.89 -0.84 12.89
CA ILE A 224 -7.85 0.22 12.51
C ILE A 224 -7.99 1.25 13.65
N ASP A 225 -8.10 0.77 14.89
CA ASP A 225 -8.23 1.64 16.07
C ASP A 225 -7.00 2.54 16.24
N ARG A 226 -5.79 2.01 16.01
CA ARG A 226 -4.53 2.77 16.08
C ARG A 226 -4.38 3.78 14.94
N GLN A 227 -5.07 3.59 13.81
CA GLN A 227 -5.04 4.53 12.69
C GLN A 227 -5.98 5.73 12.85
N ALA A 228 -6.97 5.66 13.74
CA ALA A 228 -8.10 6.60 13.76
C ALA A 228 -7.71 8.08 13.81
N ASP A 229 -6.63 8.42 14.53
CA ASP A 229 -6.19 9.79 14.76
C ASP A 229 -4.98 10.21 13.91
N LEU A 230 -4.48 9.35 13.03
CA LEU A 230 -3.28 9.60 12.22
C LEU A 230 -3.57 10.31 10.89
N TRP A 231 -4.83 10.54 10.55
CA TRP A 231 -5.28 11.11 9.27
C TRP A 231 -4.61 12.44 8.88
N LYS A 232 -4.18 13.24 9.86
CA LYS A 232 -3.54 14.55 9.67
C LYS A 232 -2.08 14.47 9.20
N TYR A 233 -1.48 13.29 9.26
CA TYR A 233 -0.07 13.05 8.91
C TYR A 233 0.10 12.34 7.57
N ALA A 234 -0.98 11.94 6.89
CA ALA A 234 -0.93 11.26 5.61
C ALA A 234 -1.43 12.16 4.47
N GLY A 235 -0.81 12.03 3.32
CA GLY A 235 -1.14 12.79 2.11
C GLY A 235 -0.25 12.40 0.94
N PRO A 236 -0.44 13.06 -0.23
CA PRO A 236 0.35 12.78 -1.43
C PRO A 236 1.86 12.79 -1.16
N GLY A 237 2.52 11.65 -1.40
CA GLY A 237 3.96 11.46 -1.20
C GLY A 237 4.38 10.97 0.18
N HIS A 238 3.45 10.79 1.13
CA HIS A 238 3.76 10.40 2.50
C HIS A 238 2.55 9.72 3.19
N TRP A 239 2.65 8.41 3.46
CA TRP A 239 1.50 7.60 3.88
C TRP A 239 1.70 6.90 5.22
N ASN A 240 0.64 6.86 6.03
CA ASN A 240 0.57 5.92 7.15
C ASN A 240 0.45 4.50 6.58
N ASP A 241 1.32 3.60 7.02
CA ASP A 241 1.31 2.19 6.63
C ASP A 241 0.81 1.33 7.81
N PRO A 242 -0.44 0.82 7.76
CA PRO A 242 -0.96 -0.15 8.71
C PRO A 242 -0.59 -1.60 8.38
N ASP A 243 0.49 -1.81 7.61
CA ASP A 243 1.02 -3.09 7.18
C ASP A 243 0.26 -3.74 6.01
N MET A 244 0.81 -4.85 5.53
CA MET A 244 0.38 -5.60 4.35
C MET A 244 -1.05 -6.15 4.47
N LEU A 245 -1.63 -6.50 3.31
CA LEU A 245 -2.94 -7.13 3.22
C LEU A 245 -2.84 -8.64 3.48
N GLU A 246 -3.63 -9.14 4.42
CA GLU A 246 -3.80 -10.58 4.72
C GLU A 246 -4.89 -11.25 3.86
N VAL A 247 -5.44 -10.50 2.90
CA VAL A 247 -6.54 -10.95 2.04
C VAL A 247 -6.17 -12.24 1.30
N GLY A 248 -6.90 -13.31 1.60
CA GLY A 248 -6.74 -14.63 0.97
C GLY A 248 -5.69 -15.54 1.61
N ASN A 249 -5.18 -15.22 2.81
CA ASN A 249 -4.25 -16.10 3.53
C ASN A 249 -4.94 -17.23 4.32
N GLY A 250 -6.24 -17.08 4.61
CA GLY A 250 -7.15 -18.15 5.05
C GLY A 250 -7.58 -18.10 6.52
N GLY A 251 -7.03 -17.18 7.31
CA GLY A 251 -7.39 -16.95 8.71
C GLY A 251 -8.63 -16.08 8.92
N MET A 252 -9.10 -15.41 7.86
CA MET A 252 -10.29 -14.55 7.86
C MET A 252 -11.37 -15.02 6.88
N THR A 253 -12.62 -14.80 7.26
CA THR A 253 -13.82 -15.00 6.42
C THR A 253 -13.86 -14.03 5.24
N TYR A 254 -14.79 -14.26 4.30
CA TYR A 254 -14.99 -13.34 3.18
C TYR A 254 -15.30 -11.91 3.63
N ASP A 255 -16.24 -11.73 4.57
CA ASP A 255 -16.65 -10.41 5.03
C ASP A 255 -15.54 -9.71 5.81
N GLU A 256 -14.72 -10.43 6.59
CA GLU A 256 -13.55 -9.88 7.25
C GLU A 256 -12.48 -9.43 6.24
N ASN A 257 -12.20 -10.23 5.20
CA ASN A 257 -11.30 -9.83 4.11
C ASN A 257 -11.82 -8.59 3.36
N LYS A 258 -13.14 -8.51 3.12
CA LYS A 258 -13.81 -7.35 2.51
C LYS A 258 -13.70 -6.12 3.40
N THR A 259 -13.87 -6.28 4.71
CA THR A 259 -13.69 -5.24 5.73
C THR A 259 -12.26 -4.73 5.76
N HIS A 260 -11.29 -5.63 5.84
CA HIS A 260 -9.87 -5.32 5.81
C HIS A 260 -9.50 -4.48 4.57
N PHE A 261 -9.87 -4.94 3.37
CA PHE A 261 -9.56 -4.24 2.13
C PHE A 261 -10.25 -2.86 2.05
N SER A 262 -11.51 -2.78 2.48
CA SER A 262 -12.27 -1.52 2.50
C SER A 262 -11.64 -0.52 3.45
N MET A 263 -11.23 -0.95 4.65
CA MET A 263 -10.65 -0.06 5.65
C MET A 263 -9.26 0.42 5.24
N TRP A 264 -8.40 -0.44 4.71
CA TRP A 264 -7.10 0.00 4.16
C TRP A 264 -7.30 0.98 3.00
N SER A 265 -8.33 0.79 2.18
CA SER A 265 -8.67 1.71 1.10
C SER A 265 -9.16 3.07 1.62
N MET A 266 -10.03 3.05 2.63
CA MET A 266 -10.51 4.26 3.31
C MET A 266 -9.37 5.02 3.99
N LEU A 267 -8.43 4.30 4.59
CA LEU A 267 -7.30 4.87 5.32
C LEU A 267 -6.22 5.48 4.40
N ALA A 268 -6.36 5.36 3.08
CA ALA A 268 -5.31 5.71 2.12
C ALA A 268 -3.99 4.99 2.43
N SER A 269 -4.10 3.74 2.87
CA SER A 269 -2.96 2.87 3.16
C SER A 269 -2.31 2.36 1.88
N PRO A 270 -1.02 1.98 1.92
CA PRO A 270 -0.45 1.11 0.90
C PRO A 270 -1.27 -0.18 0.78
N LEU A 271 -1.52 -0.64 -0.45
CA LEU A 271 -2.23 -1.90 -0.71
C LEU A 271 -1.23 -2.96 -1.17
N MET A 272 -0.51 -3.53 -0.20
CA MET A 272 0.52 -4.53 -0.43
C MET A 272 -0.02 -5.93 -0.15
N ALA A 273 -0.37 -6.71 -1.17
CA ALA A 273 -0.83 -8.09 -1.01
C ALA A 273 0.26 -9.01 -0.43
N GLY A 274 -0.10 -9.84 0.56
CA GLY A 274 0.81 -10.77 1.23
C GLY A 274 0.52 -12.26 0.97
N ASN A 275 -0.30 -12.59 -0.02
CA ASN A 275 -0.80 -13.94 -0.27
C ASN A 275 -0.12 -14.66 -1.46
N ASP A 276 -0.45 -15.94 -1.69
CA ASP A 276 0.01 -16.69 -2.87
C ASP A 276 -0.88 -16.41 -4.08
N LEU A 277 -0.35 -15.70 -5.08
CA LEU A 277 -1.11 -15.27 -6.25
C LEU A 277 -1.22 -16.35 -7.34
N ARG A 278 -0.46 -17.46 -7.27
CA ARG A 278 -0.46 -18.49 -8.33
C ARG A 278 -1.82 -19.16 -8.49
N ASN A 279 -2.55 -19.29 -7.38
CA ASN A 279 -3.86 -19.91 -7.29
C ASN A 279 -4.88 -18.97 -6.62
N LEU A 280 -4.96 -17.74 -7.11
CA LEU A 280 -5.91 -16.75 -6.60
C LEU A 280 -7.35 -17.19 -6.88
N ASP A 281 -8.11 -17.51 -5.84
CA ASP A 281 -9.51 -17.88 -6.01
C ASP A 281 -10.36 -16.66 -6.47
N PRO A 282 -11.49 -16.88 -7.14
CA PRO A 282 -12.30 -15.79 -7.70
C PRO A 282 -12.77 -14.76 -6.67
N THR A 283 -13.02 -15.19 -5.43
CA THR A 283 -13.53 -14.33 -4.37
C THR A 283 -12.42 -13.40 -3.87
N THR A 284 -11.23 -13.94 -3.62
CA THR A 284 -10.05 -13.13 -3.26
C THR A 284 -9.66 -12.19 -4.40
N ALA A 285 -9.71 -12.67 -5.65
CA ALA A 285 -9.47 -11.83 -6.83
C ALA A 285 -10.47 -10.67 -6.91
N GLN A 286 -11.75 -10.90 -6.64
CA GLN A 286 -12.77 -9.87 -6.64
C GLN A 286 -12.50 -8.80 -5.58
N ILE A 287 -12.04 -9.18 -4.39
CA ILE A 287 -11.65 -8.23 -3.33
C ILE A 287 -10.46 -7.39 -3.80
N LEU A 288 -9.35 -8.04 -4.16
CA LEU A 288 -8.10 -7.37 -4.49
C LEU A 288 -8.18 -6.55 -5.79
N THR A 289 -9.14 -6.79 -6.67
CA THR A 289 -9.25 -6.07 -7.95
C THR A 289 -10.51 -5.20 -8.07
N ASN A 290 -11.22 -4.95 -6.95
CA ASN A 290 -12.38 -4.07 -6.96
C ASN A 290 -11.96 -2.62 -7.29
N LYS A 291 -12.18 -2.22 -8.55
CA LYS A 291 -11.79 -0.91 -9.09
C LYS A 291 -12.43 0.27 -8.38
N GLU A 292 -13.64 0.13 -7.85
CA GLU A 292 -14.33 1.23 -7.17
C GLU A 292 -13.78 1.47 -5.77
N VAL A 293 -13.45 0.39 -5.04
CA VAL A 293 -12.81 0.49 -3.73
C VAL A 293 -11.36 0.98 -3.88
N ILE A 294 -10.63 0.47 -4.87
CA ILE A 294 -9.27 0.96 -5.21
C ILE A 294 -9.30 2.44 -5.58
N ALA A 295 -10.30 2.92 -6.33
CA ALA A 295 -10.42 4.33 -6.67
C ALA A 295 -10.57 5.23 -5.43
N VAL A 296 -11.16 4.74 -4.34
CA VAL A 296 -11.20 5.47 -3.06
C VAL A 296 -9.80 5.58 -2.44
N ASN A 297 -9.02 4.50 -2.48
CA ASN A 297 -7.63 4.48 -2.01
C ASN A 297 -6.73 5.42 -2.84
N GLN A 298 -6.86 5.34 -4.17
CA GLN A 298 -6.06 6.06 -5.16
C GLN A 298 -6.58 7.47 -5.49
N ASP A 299 -7.55 7.98 -4.72
CA ASP A 299 -8.08 9.32 -4.93
C ASP A 299 -7.01 10.40 -4.78
N ALA A 300 -6.94 11.33 -5.74
CA ALA A 300 -5.88 12.33 -5.84
C ALA A 300 -5.86 13.35 -4.68
N LYS A 301 -6.95 13.48 -3.90
CA LYS A 301 -6.94 14.31 -2.69
C LYS A 301 -6.02 13.70 -1.63
N GLY A 302 -5.80 12.39 -1.68
CA GLY A 302 -4.87 11.67 -0.79
C GLY A 302 -5.25 11.76 0.69
N GLN A 303 -6.49 12.11 1.03
CA GLN A 303 -6.91 12.20 2.43
C GLN A 303 -7.22 10.83 2.99
N GLN A 304 -6.62 10.49 4.12
CA GLN A 304 -7.02 9.37 4.96
C GLN A 304 -8.42 9.62 5.55
N ALA A 305 -9.25 8.57 5.61
CA ALA A 305 -10.57 8.65 6.23
C ALA A 305 -10.49 8.99 7.72
N ARG A 306 -11.53 9.65 8.21
CA ARG A 306 -11.71 9.93 9.63
C ARG A 306 -12.85 9.10 10.19
N ARG A 307 -12.71 8.60 11.41
CA ARG A 307 -13.81 8.03 12.18
C ARG A 307 -14.80 9.16 12.50
N PHE A 308 -15.92 9.16 11.79
CA PHE A 308 -16.95 10.19 11.91
C PHE A 308 -17.87 9.92 13.09
N MET A 309 -18.28 8.67 13.28
CA MET A 309 -19.07 8.22 14.43
C MET A 309 -18.49 6.93 14.98
N ASP A 310 -18.36 6.89 16.30
CA ASP A 310 -18.03 5.70 17.08
C ASP A 310 -19.24 5.40 17.97
N MET A 311 -19.86 4.24 17.75
CA MET A 311 -21.02 3.76 18.51
C MET A 311 -20.64 2.50 19.31
N GLY A 312 -19.34 2.32 19.63
CA GLY A 312 -18.77 1.14 20.25
C GLY A 312 -18.68 -0.02 19.27
N GLU A 313 -19.78 -0.75 19.13
CA GLU A 313 -19.89 -1.97 18.31
C GLU A 313 -19.95 -1.70 16.81
N HIS A 314 -20.25 -0.46 16.43
CA HIS A 314 -20.42 -0.04 15.05
C HIS A 314 -19.75 1.31 14.84
N GLU A 315 -19.12 1.49 13.69
CA GLU A 315 -18.45 2.73 13.35
C GLU A 315 -18.85 3.24 11.97
N ILE A 316 -18.78 4.55 11.79
CA ILE A 316 -18.95 5.18 10.49
C ILE A 316 -17.69 6.01 10.22
N TRP A 317 -17.03 5.71 9.12
CA TRP A 317 -15.84 6.40 8.64
C TRP A 317 -16.16 7.16 7.37
N ALA A 318 -15.57 8.34 7.18
CA ALA A 318 -15.77 9.14 5.97
C ALA A 318 -14.46 9.71 5.43
N LYS A 319 -14.35 9.73 4.10
CA LYS A 319 -13.19 10.18 3.32
C LYS A 319 -13.64 11.15 2.22
N PRO A 320 -13.35 12.46 2.33
CA PRO A 320 -13.55 13.39 1.23
C PRO A 320 -12.71 12.98 0.03
N LEU A 321 -13.28 13.09 -1.18
CA LEU A 321 -12.62 12.78 -2.44
C LEU A 321 -12.34 14.05 -3.25
N ALA A 322 -11.44 13.98 -4.22
CA ALA A 322 -10.97 15.15 -4.98
C ALA A 322 -12.08 15.81 -5.84
N ASP A 323 -13.05 15.02 -6.29
CA ASP A 323 -14.14 15.44 -7.18
C ASP A 323 -15.39 15.94 -6.42
N GLY A 324 -15.25 16.25 -5.14
CA GLY A 324 -16.34 16.74 -4.29
C GLY A 324 -17.30 15.64 -3.81
N LYS A 325 -16.99 14.37 -4.09
CA LYS A 325 -17.69 13.22 -3.49
C LYS A 325 -17.17 12.92 -2.08
N VAL A 326 -17.85 12.03 -1.39
CA VAL A 326 -17.38 11.44 -0.12
C VAL A 326 -17.59 9.93 -0.14
N ALA A 327 -16.55 9.18 0.19
CA ALA A 327 -16.67 7.77 0.51
C ALA A 327 -17.01 7.59 1.99
N ILE A 328 -17.90 6.66 2.29
CA ILE A 328 -18.38 6.37 3.64
C ILE A 328 -18.33 4.86 3.85
N CYS A 329 -17.74 4.42 4.96
CA CYS A 329 -17.69 3.01 5.35
C CYS A 329 -18.46 2.85 6.66
N PHE A 330 -19.52 2.04 6.62
CA PHE A 330 -20.23 1.56 7.80
C PHE A 330 -19.61 0.24 8.22
N LEU A 331 -18.91 0.23 9.35
CA LEU A 331 -18.16 -0.91 9.87
C LEU A 331 -18.97 -1.59 10.98
N ASN A 332 -19.27 -2.87 10.79
CA ASN A 332 -19.82 -3.73 11.82
C ASN A 332 -18.70 -4.51 12.51
N ARG A 333 -18.44 -4.21 13.78
CA ARG A 333 -17.36 -4.86 14.53
C ARG A 333 -17.80 -6.15 15.22
N THR A 334 -19.10 -6.46 15.20
CA THR A 334 -19.70 -7.54 15.99
C THR A 334 -19.81 -8.86 15.23
N GLU A 335 -19.98 -9.94 15.98
CA GLU A 335 -20.25 -11.29 15.47
C GLU A 335 -21.70 -11.48 14.94
N THR A 336 -22.51 -10.41 14.88
CA THR A 336 -23.91 -10.48 14.44
C THR A 336 -24.23 -9.45 13.38
N ASP A 337 -25.28 -9.67 12.58
CA ASP A 337 -25.74 -8.71 11.58
C ASP A 337 -26.15 -7.36 12.20
N TRP A 338 -25.58 -6.27 11.70
CA TRP A 338 -26.07 -4.93 11.99
C TRP A 338 -27.22 -4.55 11.07
N LYS A 339 -28.41 -4.38 11.64
CA LYS A 339 -29.57 -3.79 10.95
C LYS A 339 -29.45 -2.26 10.95
N LEU A 340 -28.78 -1.73 9.93
CA LEU A 340 -28.59 -0.30 9.73
C LEU A 340 -29.91 0.38 9.35
N ASP A 341 -30.24 1.48 10.03
CA ASP A 341 -31.25 2.47 9.63
C ASP A 341 -30.65 3.87 9.81
N TYR A 342 -29.92 4.33 8.79
CA TYR A 342 -29.17 5.58 8.86
C TYR A 342 -29.93 6.75 8.23
N ASP A 343 -30.28 7.73 9.06
CA ASP A 343 -30.90 8.98 8.64
C ASP A 343 -29.82 10.02 8.27
N TRP A 344 -29.68 10.24 6.97
CA TRP A 344 -28.75 11.19 6.38
C TRP A 344 -28.94 12.64 6.87
N LYS A 345 -30.16 13.04 7.23
CA LYS A 345 -30.48 14.44 7.58
C LYS A 345 -30.23 14.73 9.06
N LYS A 346 -30.22 13.70 9.93
CA LYS A 346 -29.92 13.86 11.36
C LYS A 346 -28.46 14.23 11.62
N ASN A 347 -27.53 13.64 10.88
CA ASN A 347 -26.11 13.80 11.11
C ASN A 347 -25.48 14.74 10.08
N THR A 348 -24.35 15.36 10.42
CA THR A 348 -23.57 16.19 9.49
C THR A 348 -22.10 15.83 9.66
N MET A 349 -21.48 15.36 8.57
CA MET A 349 -20.05 15.09 8.54
C MET A 349 -19.30 16.42 8.57
N TYR A 350 -19.00 16.90 9.78
CA TYR A 350 -18.54 18.27 10.05
C TYR A 350 -17.20 18.64 9.39
N PHE A 351 -16.41 17.65 8.97
CA PHE A 351 -15.13 17.84 8.31
C PHE A 351 -15.19 17.64 6.78
N VAL A 352 -16.37 17.39 6.22
CA VAL A 352 -16.60 17.20 4.78
C VAL A 352 -17.32 18.44 4.25
N GLU A 353 -16.57 19.41 3.73
CA GLU A 353 -17.13 20.70 3.30
C GLU A 353 -17.93 20.63 1.99
N ASP A 354 -17.51 19.74 1.10
CA ASP A 354 -18.06 19.60 -0.26
C ASP A 354 -19.45 18.94 -0.27
N VAL A 355 -19.81 18.22 0.80
CA VAL A 355 -21.02 17.39 0.87
C VAL A 355 -22.01 17.96 1.90
N LYS A 356 -23.03 18.65 1.40
CA LYS A 356 -24.03 19.39 2.17
C LYS A 356 -25.35 18.62 2.28
N ILE A 357 -25.30 17.44 2.91
CA ILE A 357 -26.42 16.48 2.98
C ILE A 357 -27.73 17.08 3.49
N LYS A 358 -27.70 18.09 4.37
CA LYS A 358 -28.93 18.77 4.83
C LYS A 358 -29.61 19.61 3.75
N LYS A 359 -28.86 20.13 2.76
CA LYS A 359 -29.33 21.06 1.74
C LYS A 359 -29.52 20.40 0.37
N GLU A 360 -28.74 19.38 0.07
CA GLU A 360 -28.71 18.73 -1.25
C GLU A 360 -29.04 17.24 -1.15
N THR A 361 -29.44 16.66 -2.28
CA THR A 361 -29.64 15.21 -2.43
C THR A 361 -28.45 14.61 -3.15
N TYR A 362 -27.96 13.50 -2.63
CA TYR A 362 -26.86 12.73 -3.21
C TYR A 362 -27.36 11.32 -3.57
N ILE A 363 -26.84 10.77 -4.66
CA ILE A 363 -26.96 9.37 -5.03
C ILE A 363 -26.03 8.57 -4.11
N VAL A 364 -26.54 7.48 -3.54
CA VAL A 364 -25.78 6.54 -2.72
C VAL A 364 -25.39 5.35 -3.59
N ARG A 365 -24.10 5.20 -3.90
CA ARG A 365 -23.58 4.07 -4.68
C ARG A 365 -22.83 3.10 -3.78
N ASP A 366 -23.22 1.83 -3.80
CA ASP A 366 -22.52 0.73 -3.12
C ASP A 366 -21.37 0.25 -4.00
N LEU A 367 -20.15 0.27 -3.44
CA LEU A 367 -18.92 -0.03 -4.18
C LEU A 367 -18.66 -1.54 -4.31
N TRP A 368 -19.28 -2.36 -3.47
CA TRP A 368 -19.17 -3.82 -3.51
C TRP A 368 -20.28 -4.44 -4.35
N GLU A 369 -21.49 -3.86 -4.34
CA GLU A 369 -22.59 -4.26 -5.22
C GLU A 369 -22.55 -3.59 -6.60
N HIS A 370 -21.62 -2.64 -6.82
CA HIS A 370 -21.46 -1.85 -8.06
C HIS A 370 -22.75 -1.16 -8.55
N LYS A 371 -23.62 -0.75 -7.62
CA LYS A 371 -24.95 -0.21 -7.98
C LYS A 371 -25.38 0.95 -7.08
N SER A 372 -26.19 1.84 -7.64
CA SER A 372 -26.89 2.86 -6.85
C SER A 372 -27.98 2.19 -6.00
N ILE A 373 -27.95 2.42 -4.69
CA ILE A 373 -28.86 1.82 -3.71
C ILE A 373 -29.88 2.81 -3.14
N GLY A 374 -29.95 4.03 -3.69
CA GLY A 374 -30.92 5.04 -3.30
C GLY A 374 -30.34 6.45 -3.32
N THR A 375 -30.99 7.35 -2.60
CA THR A 375 -30.56 8.74 -2.41
C THR A 375 -30.61 9.13 -0.94
N THR A 376 -29.95 10.23 -0.58
CA THR A 376 -29.97 10.79 0.78
C THR A 376 -31.31 11.46 1.18
N GLU A 377 -32.37 11.30 0.37
CA GLU A 377 -33.73 11.75 0.70
C GLU A 377 -34.45 10.78 1.65
N LYS A 378 -34.03 9.51 1.67
CA LYS A 378 -34.59 8.46 2.52
C LYS A 378 -33.49 7.86 3.39
N ASN A 379 -33.88 7.26 4.51
CA ASN A 379 -32.92 6.53 5.33
C ASN A 379 -32.26 5.41 4.52
N LEU A 380 -30.98 5.19 4.79
CA LEU A 380 -30.26 4.02 4.30
C LEU A 380 -30.56 2.84 5.22
N VAL A 381 -31.42 1.94 4.75
CA VAL A 381 -31.79 0.71 5.47
C VAL A 381 -31.10 -0.49 4.84
N LYS A 382 -30.18 -1.12 5.57
CA LYS A 382 -29.37 -2.26 5.09
C LYS A 382 -29.07 -3.24 6.22
N SER A 383 -28.76 -4.48 5.87
CA SER A 383 -28.16 -5.45 6.79
C SER A 383 -26.68 -5.55 6.46
N ILE A 384 -25.82 -5.26 7.42
CA ILE A 384 -24.36 -5.42 7.29
C ILE A 384 -23.99 -6.70 8.03
N PRO A 385 -23.38 -7.70 7.37
CA PRO A 385 -23.00 -8.95 8.00
C PRO A 385 -22.11 -8.78 9.22
N ALA A 386 -22.06 -9.80 10.08
CA ALA A 386 -21.05 -9.91 11.13
C ALA A 386 -19.64 -9.63 10.58
N HIS A 387 -18.86 -8.82 11.28
CA HIS A 387 -17.52 -8.37 10.90
C HIS A 387 -17.42 -7.71 9.50
N GLY A 388 -18.57 -7.34 8.92
CA GLY A 388 -18.68 -6.86 7.55
C GLY A 388 -18.71 -5.33 7.46
N VAL A 389 -18.66 -4.86 6.22
CA VAL A 389 -18.80 -3.44 5.87
C VAL A 389 -19.84 -3.20 4.80
N LEU A 390 -20.44 -2.02 4.85
CA LEU A 390 -21.06 -1.37 3.70
C LEU A 390 -20.23 -0.14 3.33
N MET A 391 -19.63 -0.16 2.15
CA MET A 391 -18.83 0.95 1.64
C MET A 391 -19.57 1.63 0.49
N VAL A 392 -19.86 2.92 0.64
CA VAL A 392 -20.63 3.71 -0.33
C VAL A 392 -19.89 4.98 -0.71
N VAL A 393 -20.20 5.50 -1.90
CA VAL A 393 -19.83 6.87 -2.31
C VAL A 393 -21.09 7.70 -2.51
N LEU A 394 -21.08 8.91 -1.98
CA LEU A 394 -22.08 9.93 -2.26
C LEU A 394 -21.62 10.80 -3.42
N SER A 395 -22.48 10.95 -4.42
CA SER A 395 -22.29 11.87 -5.54
C SER A 395 -23.53 12.74 -5.72
N LYS A 396 -23.36 13.99 -6.12
CA LYS A 396 -24.48 14.93 -6.28
C LYS A 396 -25.46 14.38 -7.34
N LYS A 397 -26.76 14.42 -7.02
CA LYS A 397 -27.83 13.93 -7.90
C LYS A 397 -28.03 14.83 -9.12
#